data_AF-A0A367YNB9-F1
#
_entry.id   AF-A0A367YNB9-F1
#
_cell.length_a   1.000
_cell.length_b   1.000
_cell.length_c   1.000
_cell.angle_alpha   90.00
_cell.angle_beta   90.00
_cell.angle_gamma   90.00
#
_symmetry.space_group_name_H-M   'P 1'
#
loop_
_entity.id
_entity.type
_entity.pdbx_description
1 polymer ?
#
loop_
_entity_poly.entity_id
_entity_poly.type
_entity_poly.pdbx_seq_one_letter_code
_entity_poly.pdbx_strand_id
1 'polypeptide(L)'
;MDKYSGLPDIDQAGQEVFESSDVESELDLPVEAPAVEGVDNDKIDIEQSKTRFAHSEIIDSSAYDFLGNVSRLNGYHVSRVDETVEEKLSRITRELEEIKLQDDASKTTNQVNQLQDVLNLLKNSQALANGSVLRAECINIDSVFEKVIPPQEPNTRLQNLQNLVALEERLNAIETSLGNDDPTKPLNLTINELSRKIAIIENPEYNFEVIQSEINKLDKELERIEMKKKVLSFDGDDEINPSSAVSTAIKLDDLYEKLPTINKYNAVAPMLLSRLKTLSKVHQDMATTIDLSGSIDQILQDLVLDMKNWDQSITKLNESLTSYEKNFEQNSTSLRERVSDLILKVESLSTD
;
A
#
# COMPACT_ATOMS: atom_id res chain seq x y z
N MET A 1 -34.74 11.21 -14.22
CA MET A 1 -35.16 11.67 -15.55
C MET A 1 -34.46 10.76 -16.54
N ASP A 2 -35.20 9.80 -17.07
CA ASP A 2 -34.65 8.76 -17.94
C ASP A 2 -34.31 9.40 -19.28
N LYS A 3 -33.03 9.33 -19.64
CA LYS A 3 -32.49 9.91 -20.88
C LYS A 3 -33.19 9.36 -22.14
N TYR A 4 -33.92 8.27 -22.00
CA TYR A 4 -34.50 7.46 -23.06
C TYR A 4 -36.02 7.64 -23.24
N SER A 5 -36.70 8.40 -22.36
CA SER A 5 -38.16 8.55 -22.40
C SER A 5 -38.69 9.38 -23.58
N GLY A 6 -37.82 10.13 -24.27
CA GLY A 6 -38.18 10.98 -25.41
C GLY A 6 -37.90 10.35 -26.77
N LEU A 7 -37.39 9.12 -26.82
CA LEU A 7 -37.08 8.42 -28.05
C LEU A 7 -38.22 7.46 -28.41
N PRO A 8 -38.80 7.53 -29.62
CA PRO A 8 -39.68 6.49 -30.12
C PRO A 8 -38.87 5.19 -30.34
N ASP A 9 -39.51 4.03 -30.17
CA ASP A 9 -38.95 2.67 -30.33
C ASP A 9 -37.99 2.17 -29.24
N ILE A 10 -37.99 2.76 -28.03
CA ILE A 10 -37.35 2.13 -26.86
C ILE A 10 -38.40 1.37 -26.06
N ASP A 11 -38.30 0.04 -26.08
CA ASP A 11 -39.10 -0.85 -25.25
C ASP A 11 -38.66 -0.76 -23.79
N GLN A 12 -39.48 -0.10 -22.96
CA GLN A 12 -39.26 0.03 -21.51
C GLN A 12 -39.88 -1.12 -20.72
N ALA A 13 -40.66 -1.99 -21.36
CA ALA A 13 -41.36 -3.11 -20.73
C ALA A 13 -40.72 -4.46 -21.04
N GLY A 14 -39.83 -4.51 -22.04
CA GLY A 14 -39.05 -5.68 -22.39
C GLY A 14 -38.04 -6.06 -21.30
N GLN A 15 -37.75 -7.36 -21.20
CA GLN A 15 -36.69 -7.87 -20.34
C GLN A 15 -35.33 -7.34 -20.83
N GLU A 16 -34.59 -6.65 -19.95
CA GLU A 16 -33.30 -6.03 -20.30
C GLU A 16 -32.19 -7.06 -20.55
N VAL A 17 -32.22 -8.19 -19.84
CA VAL A 17 -31.18 -9.23 -19.88
C VAL A 17 -31.80 -10.60 -20.13
N PHE A 18 -31.46 -11.19 -21.29
CA PHE A 18 -31.78 -12.58 -21.62
C PHE A 18 -30.56 -13.46 -21.33
N GLU A 19 -30.50 -14.03 -20.14
CA GLU A 19 -29.44 -14.94 -19.72
C GLU A 19 -29.93 -16.38 -19.59
N SER A 20 -29.03 -17.34 -19.81
CA SER A 20 -29.27 -18.74 -19.47
C SER A 20 -29.38 -18.88 -17.96
N SER A 21 -30.25 -19.77 -17.48
CA SER A 21 -30.41 -20.08 -16.04
C SER A 21 -29.05 -20.22 -15.37
N ASP A 22 -28.84 -19.49 -14.27
CA ASP A 22 -27.65 -19.57 -13.44
C ASP A 22 -27.68 -20.90 -12.67
N VAL A 23 -27.30 -21.97 -13.37
CA VAL A 23 -27.03 -23.27 -12.75
C VAL A 23 -25.58 -23.18 -12.30
N GLU A 24 -25.37 -23.00 -10.99
CA GLU A 24 -24.06 -23.14 -10.38
C GLU A 24 -23.55 -24.55 -10.69
N SER A 25 -22.71 -24.64 -11.72
CA SER A 25 -21.81 -25.77 -11.86
C SER A 25 -20.76 -25.52 -10.80
N GLU A 26 -20.99 -26.04 -9.59
CA GLU A 26 -19.96 -26.15 -8.56
C GLU A 26 -18.75 -26.79 -9.23
N LEU A 27 -17.78 -25.96 -9.62
CA LEU A 27 -16.47 -26.39 -10.04
C LEU A 27 -15.81 -26.90 -8.77
N ASP A 28 -16.05 -28.17 -8.46
CA ASP A 28 -15.22 -28.91 -7.52
C ASP A 28 -13.78 -28.63 -7.93
N LEU A 29 -13.07 -27.90 -7.05
CA LEU A 29 -11.65 -27.65 -7.24
C LEU A 29 -10.99 -29.01 -7.50
N PRO A 30 -10.15 -29.14 -8.55
CA PRO A 30 -9.53 -30.41 -8.86
C PRO A 30 -8.89 -30.97 -7.60
N VAL A 31 -9.43 -32.10 -7.12
CA VAL A 31 -8.88 -32.80 -5.96
C VAL A 31 -7.42 -33.03 -6.26
N GLU A 32 -6.55 -32.44 -5.44
CA GLU A 32 -5.10 -32.57 -5.56
C GLU A 32 -4.78 -34.05 -5.74
N ALA A 33 -4.05 -34.37 -6.82
CA ALA A 33 -3.84 -35.75 -7.23
C ALA A 33 -3.29 -36.55 -6.04
N PRO A 34 -3.88 -37.73 -5.73
CA PRO A 34 -3.46 -38.51 -4.56
C PRO A 34 -1.97 -38.82 -4.67
N ALA A 35 -1.26 -38.74 -3.54
CA ALA A 35 0.17 -39.01 -3.46
C ALA A 35 0.50 -40.33 -4.18
N VAL A 36 1.26 -40.22 -5.27
CA VAL A 36 1.65 -41.37 -6.10
C VAL A 36 2.67 -42.19 -5.31
N GLU A 37 2.41 -43.50 -5.13
CA GLU A 37 3.38 -44.42 -4.55
C GLU A 37 4.69 -44.39 -5.36
N GLY A 38 5.79 -43.99 -4.70
CA GLY A 38 7.11 -43.83 -5.32
C GLY A 38 7.55 -42.38 -5.56
N VAL A 39 6.73 -41.38 -5.22
CA VAL A 39 7.11 -39.96 -5.21
C VAL A 39 7.24 -39.48 -3.76
N ASP A 40 8.47 -39.15 -3.34
CA ASP A 40 8.72 -38.50 -2.06
C ASP A 40 8.26 -37.03 -2.14
N ASN A 41 7.13 -36.73 -1.47
CA ASN A 41 6.59 -35.37 -1.34
C ASN A 41 7.10 -34.71 -0.06
N ASP A 42 8.43 -34.61 0.08
CA ASP A 42 9.04 -33.96 1.23
C ASP A 42 8.72 -32.46 1.21
N LYS A 43 8.10 -31.98 2.29
CA LYS A 43 7.85 -30.55 2.48
C LYS A 43 9.16 -29.86 2.83
N ILE A 44 9.58 -28.93 1.99
CA ILE A 44 10.76 -28.11 2.24
C ILE A 44 10.41 -27.08 3.31
N ASP A 45 11.02 -27.21 4.48
CA ASP A 45 11.00 -26.18 5.51
C ASP A 45 11.94 -25.04 5.08
N ILE A 46 11.34 -23.90 4.74
CA ILE A 46 12.04 -22.72 4.23
C ILE A 46 12.98 -22.14 5.30
N GLU A 47 12.60 -22.15 6.57
CA GLU A 47 13.40 -21.56 7.64
C GLU A 47 14.62 -22.44 7.98
N GLN A 48 14.43 -23.76 8.02
CA GLN A 48 15.55 -24.70 8.15
C GLN A 48 16.49 -24.64 6.94
N SER A 49 15.93 -24.49 5.73
CA SER A 49 16.75 -24.36 4.53
C SER A 49 17.55 -23.04 4.55
N LYS A 50 16.91 -21.94 4.93
CA LYS A 50 17.54 -20.62 5.05
C LYS A 50 18.70 -20.63 6.04
N THR A 51 18.53 -21.25 7.22
CA THR A 51 19.61 -21.37 8.21
C THR A 51 20.77 -22.25 7.74
N ARG A 52 20.47 -23.35 7.04
CA ARG A 52 21.49 -24.22 6.43
C ARG A 52 22.31 -23.51 5.35
N PHE A 53 21.66 -22.72 4.50
CA PHE A 53 22.31 -22.05 3.38
C PHE A 53 22.83 -20.64 3.71
N ALA A 54 22.45 -20.04 4.85
CA ALA A 54 22.89 -18.71 5.26
C ALA A 54 24.42 -18.53 5.29
N HIS A 55 25.15 -19.60 5.66
CA HIS A 55 26.61 -19.57 5.81
C HIS A 55 27.34 -20.20 4.61
N SER A 56 26.61 -20.52 3.53
CA SER A 56 27.16 -21.14 2.33
C SER A 56 27.36 -20.06 1.27
N GLU A 57 28.61 -19.65 1.05
CA GLU A 57 28.95 -18.68 -0.01
C GLU A 57 29.59 -19.39 -1.20
N ILE A 58 29.26 -18.93 -2.41
CA ILE A 58 29.89 -19.35 -3.65
C ILE A 58 31.13 -18.47 -3.85
N ILE A 59 32.32 -19.02 -3.62
CA ILE A 59 33.58 -18.26 -3.49
C ILE A 59 34.05 -17.63 -4.80
N ASP A 60 33.72 -18.23 -5.93
CA ASP A 60 34.22 -17.79 -7.24
C ASP A 60 33.03 -17.51 -8.15
N SER A 61 33.04 -16.40 -8.87
CA SER A 61 32.09 -16.07 -9.95
C SER A 61 32.80 -15.76 -11.26
N SER A 62 34.13 -15.85 -11.30
CA SER A 62 34.96 -15.28 -12.38
C SER A 62 35.80 -16.29 -13.14
N ALA A 63 35.98 -17.52 -12.64
CA ALA A 63 36.84 -18.54 -13.27
C ALA A 63 36.10 -19.78 -13.82
N TYR A 64 34.81 -19.66 -14.18
CA TYR A 64 34.08 -20.78 -14.75
C TYR A 64 34.11 -20.81 -16.27
N ASP A 65 34.61 -21.91 -16.79
CA ASP A 65 34.61 -22.23 -18.20
C ASP A 65 33.61 -23.36 -18.45
N PHE A 66 32.46 -23.04 -19.05
CA PHE A 66 31.45 -24.02 -19.48
C PHE A 66 31.74 -24.58 -20.89
N LEU A 67 32.90 -24.31 -21.49
CA LEU A 67 33.28 -24.76 -22.83
C LEU A 67 33.59 -26.27 -22.92
N GLY A 68 33.17 -27.07 -21.92
CA GLY A 68 33.14 -28.54 -22.03
C GLY A 68 34.50 -29.23 -21.96
N ASN A 69 35.53 -28.58 -21.40
CA ASN A 69 36.83 -29.20 -21.22
C ASN A 69 36.79 -30.24 -20.07
N VAL A 70 36.64 -31.51 -20.42
CA VAL A 70 36.64 -32.69 -19.53
C VAL A 70 37.88 -32.85 -18.63
N SER A 71 38.94 -32.06 -18.84
CA SER A 71 40.15 -32.08 -18.00
C SER A 71 39.98 -31.35 -16.66
N ARG A 72 38.93 -30.52 -16.50
CA ARG A 72 38.62 -29.80 -15.27
C ARG A 72 37.16 -30.08 -14.89
N LEU A 73 36.91 -30.87 -13.84
CA LEU A 73 35.59 -30.91 -13.20
C LEU A 73 35.39 -29.58 -12.46
N ASN A 74 34.99 -28.55 -13.19
CA ASN A 74 34.70 -27.23 -12.63
C ASN A 74 33.20 -27.12 -12.36
N GLY A 75 32.85 -26.99 -11.09
CA GLY A 75 31.53 -26.54 -10.62
C GLY A 75 31.71 -25.42 -9.59
N TYR A 76 30.61 -24.83 -9.14
CA TYR A 76 30.65 -23.83 -8.07
C TYR A 76 31.27 -24.43 -6.80
N HIS A 77 32.36 -23.83 -6.31
CA HIS A 77 32.94 -24.23 -5.03
C HIS A 77 32.22 -23.50 -3.89
N VAL A 78 31.43 -24.26 -3.12
CA VAL A 78 30.74 -23.75 -1.93
C VAL A 78 31.66 -23.98 -0.73
N SER A 79 32.06 -22.91 -0.06
CA SER A 79 32.67 -23.02 1.27
C SER A 79 31.70 -22.52 2.33
N ARG A 80 31.77 -23.15 3.50
CA ARG A 80 31.18 -22.58 4.70
C ARG A 80 32.10 -21.48 5.21
N VAL A 81 31.66 -20.23 5.14
CA VAL A 81 32.42 -19.09 5.67
C VAL A 81 32.08 -18.97 7.15
N ASP A 82 33.11 -18.82 7.98
CA ASP A 82 32.92 -18.50 9.39
C ASP A 82 32.37 -17.07 9.50
N GLU A 83 31.35 -16.93 10.34
CA GLU A 83 30.65 -15.68 10.62
C GLU A 83 31.61 -14.49 10.79
N THR A 84 31.35 -13.41 10.04
CA THR A 84 32.14 -12.18 10.15
C THR A 84 31.99 -11.56 11.54
N VAL A 85 32.94 -10.73 11.97
CA VAL A 85 32.87 -10.08 13.30
C VAL A 85 31.59 -9.25 13.43
N GLU A 86 31.16 -8.58 12.37
CA GLU A 86 29.93 -7.76 12.35
C GLU A 86 28.66 -8.60 12.41
N GLU A 87 28.62 -9.72 11.68
CA GLU A 87 27.51 -10.67 11.73
C GLU A 87 27.42 -11.34 13.10
N LYS A 88 28.57 -11.69 13.70
CA LYS A 88 28.67 -12.22 15.05
C LYS A 88 28.14 -11.26 16.10
N LEU A 89 28.48 -9.98 15.97
CA LEU A 89 27.93 -8.94 16.83
C LEU A 89 26.41 -8.83 16.65
N SER A 90 25.91 -8.93 15.42
CA SER A 90 24.48 -8.85 15.11
C SER A 90 23.68 -10.06 15.64
N ARG A 91 24.22 -11.27 15.52
CA ARG A 91 23.61 -12.46 16.13
C ARG A 91 23.59 -12.32 17.66
N ILE A 92 24.70 -11.94 18.28
CA ILE A 92 24.78 -11.75 19.73
C ILE A 92 23.78 -10.68 20.20
N THR A 93 23.57 -9.60 19.44
CA THR A 93 22.54 -8.61 19.79
C THR A 93 21.14 -9.22 19.79
N ARG A 94 20.80 -10.03 18.79
CA ARG A 94 19.48 -10.66 18.68
C ARG A 94 19.25 -11.68 19.79
N GLU A 95 20.25 -12.51 20.08
CA GLU A 95 20.18 -13.51 21.15
C GLU A 95 20.02 -12.84 22.53
N LEU A 96 20.70 -11.70 22.77
CA LEU A 96 20.52 -10.91 24.01
C LEU A 96 19.11 -10.30 24.11
N GLU A 97 18.53 -9.88 22.98
CA GLU A 97 17.17 -9.37 22.92
C GLU A 97 16.14 -10.48 23.14
N GLU A 98 16.36 -11.67 22.58
CA GLU A 98 15.54 -12.86 22.78
C GLU A 98 15.57 -13.32 24.24
N ILE A 99 16.76 -13.38 24.87
CA ILE A 99 16.90 -13.71 26.30
C ILE A 99 16.18 -12.69 27.18
N LYS A 100 16.20 -11.40 26.80
CA LYS A 100 15.49 -10.34 27.50
C LYS A 100 13.96 -10.48 27.39
N LEU A 101 13.46 -10.97 26.26
CA LEU A 101 12.04 -11.24 26.03
C LEU A 101 11.57 -12.52 26.73
N GLN A 102 12.46 -13.51 26.89
CA GLN A 102 12.13 -14.82 27.47
C GLN A 102 12.24 -14.86 29.00
N ASP A 103 13.10 -14.03 29.60
CA ASP A 103 13.37 -14.04 31.06
C ASP A 103 12.94 -12.71 31.72
N ASP A 104 11.69 -12.65 32.22
CA ASP A 104 11.18 -11.58 33.09
C ASP A 104 11.87 -11.56 34.48
N ALA A 105 12.78 -12.51 34.76
CA ALA A 105 13.48 -12.59 36.05
C ALA A 105 14.58 -11.52 36.17
N SER A 106 14.43 -10.63 37.15
CA SER A 106 15.27 -9.44 37.39
C SER A 106 16.78 -9.67 37.64
N LYS A 107 17.26 -10.92 37.64
CA LYS A 107 18.68 -11.26 37.82
C LYS A 107 19.44 -11.27 36.50
N THR A 108 18.81 -11.74 35.42
CA THR A 108 19.43 -11.88 34.10
C THR A 108 19.45 -10.54 33.35
N THR A 109 18.44 -9.69 33.56
CA THR A 109 18.34 -8.36 32.92
C THR A 109 19.53 -7.44 33.22
N ASN A 110 20.06 -7.48 34.46
CA ASN A 110 21.25 -6.70 34.81
C ASN A 110 22.50 -7.18 34.07
N GLN A 111 22.65 -8.50 33.87
CA GLN A 111 23.77 -9.07 33.12
C GLN A 111 23.63 -8.80 31.62
N VAL A 112 22.41 -8.89 31.08
CA VAL A 112 22.11 -8.56 29.68
C VAL A 112 22.41 -7.09 29.38
N ASN A 113 22.03 -6.16 30.26
CA ASN A 113 22.35 -4.74 30.10
C ASN A 113 23.86 -4.49 30.13
N GLN A 114 24.60 -5.13 31.04
CA GLN A 114 26.07 -5.04 31.07
C GLN A 114 26.72 -5.57 29.80
N LEU A 115 26.21 -6.68 29.25
CA LEU A 115 26.70 -7.25 27.99
C LEU A 115 26.38 -6.34 26.80
N GLN A 116 25.23 -5.67 26.81
CA GLN A 116 24.83 -4.72 25.78
C GLN A 116 25.70 -3.45 25.80
N ASP A 117 26.09 -2.97 26.99
CA ASP A 117 27.03 -1.85 27.14
C ASP A 117 28.43 -2.19 26.60
N VAL A 118 28.93 -3.40 26.89
CA VAL A 118 30.21 -3.88 26.35
C VAL A 118 30.15 -4.02 24.83
N LEU A 119 29.02 -4.48 24.28
CA LEU A 119 28.82 -4.58 22.84
C LEU A 119 28.80 -3.21 22.15
N ASN A 120 28.13 -2.23 22.75
CA ASN A 120 28.10 -0.85 22.26
C ASN A 120 29.51 -0.23 22.27
N LEU A 121 30.32 -0.51 23.29
CA LEU A 121 31.72 -0.08 23.35
C LEU A 121 32.54 -0.69 22.22
N LEU A 122 32.38 -2.00 21.95
CA LEU A 122 33.06 -2.67 20.84
C LEU A 122 32.67 -2.10 19.47
N LYS A 123 31.37 -1.91 19.23
CA LYS A 123 30.84 -1.33 17.98
C LYS A 123 31.39 0.08 17.73
N ASN A 124 31.40 0.92 18.77
CA ASN A 124 31.93 2.28 18.68
C ASN A 124 33.45 2.29 18.43
N SER A 125 34.19 1.38 19.05
CA SER A 125 35.64 1.24 18.81
C SER A 125 35.97 0.82 17.37
N GLN A 126 35.11 -0.01 16.75
CA GLN A 126 35.26 -0.46 15.38
C GLN A 126 34.86 0.64 14.36
N ALA A 127 33.84 1.44 14.68
CA ALA A 127 33.45 2.60 13.88
C ALA A 127 34.55 3.69 13.84
N LEU A 128 35.26 3.88 14.96
CA LEU A 128 36.39 4.82 15.05
C LEU A 128 37.62 4.36 14.25
N ALA A 129 37.85 3.05 14.14
CA ALA A 129 38.97 2.50 13.38
C ALA A 129 38.77 2.56 11.85
N ASN A 130 37.52 2.48 11.38
CA ASN A 130 37.18 2.50 9.95
C ASN A 130 36.96 3.92 9.40
N GLY A 131 36.88 4.94 10.26
CA GLY A 131 36.71 6.36 9.91
C GLY A 131 38.00 7.05 9.46
N SER A 132 38.60 6.60 8.36
CA SER A 132 39.71 7.30 7.71
C SER A 132 39.22 8.60 7.04
N VAL A 133 39.37 9.72 7.76
CA VAL A 133 39.71 11.07 7.29
C VAL A 133 39.23 11.46 5.88
N LEU A 134 38.01 12.01 5.78
CA LEU A 134 37.62 12.84 4.64
C LEU A 134 37.72 14.32 5.00
N ARG A 135 38.81 14.89 4.49
CA ARG A 135 39.13 16.29 4.18
C ARG A 135 38.02 17.33 4.41
N ALA A 136 38.21 18.17 5.43
CA ALA A 136 37.37 19.30 5.81
C ALA A 136 37.51 20.53 4.88
N GLU A 137 37.34 20.35 3.56
CA GLU A 137 37.33 21.44 2.57
C GLU A 137 36.20 21.24 1.55
N CYS A 138 34.97 21.02 2.03
CA CYS A 138 33.76 21.17 1.22
C CYS A 138 32.89 22.21 1.92
N ILE A 139 32.73 23.36 1.25
CA ILE A 139 31.84 24.44 1.66
C ILE A 139 30.42 23.88 1.76
N ASN A 140 29.81 24.00 2.94
CA ASN A 140 28.53 23.37 3.25
C ASN A 140 27.37 24.26 2.75
N ILE A 141 27.01 24.09 1.47
CA ILE A 141 25.92 24.82 0.79
C ILE A 141 24.55 24.48 1.42
N ASP A 142 24.45 23.36 2.13
CA ASP A 142 23.22 22.92 2.81
C ASP A 142 22.76 23.89 3.92
N SER A 143 23.68 24.65 4.52
CA SER A 143 23.35 25.64 5.56
C SER A 143 22.58 26.87 5.04
N VAL A 144 22.57 27.11 3.73
CA VAL A 144 21.88 28.26 3.11
C VAL A 144 20.40 27.93 2.84
N PHE A 145 20.05 26.65 2.69
CA PHE A 145 18.69 26.22 2.36
C PHE A 145 17.87 25.71 3.55
N GLU A 146 18.45 25.63 4.75
CA GLU A 146 17.83 24.97 5.90
C GLU A 146 16.72 25.78 6.61
N LYS A 147 16.41 27.02 6.19
CA LYS A 147 15.56 27.94 6.98
C LYS A 147 14.12 28.17 6.49
N VAL A 148 13.60 27.41 5.54
CA VAL A 148 12.25 27.68 4.96
C VAL A 148 11.20 26.60 5.24
N ILE A 149 11.54 25.50 5.92
CA ILE A 149 10.54 24.50 6.34
C ILE A 149 10.65 24.35 7.86
N PRO A 150 9.64 24.73 8.68
CA PRO A 150 9.66 24.37 10.08
C PRO A 150 9.73 22.84 10.19
N PRO A 151 10.65 22.29 11.01
CA PRO A 151 10.76 20.84 11.16
C PRO A 151 9.47 20.34 11.80
N GLN A 152 8.59 19.72 10.99
CA GLN A 152 7.60 18.82 11.54
C GLN A 152 8.36 17.75 12.30
N GLU A 153 8.09 17.62 13.60
CA GLU A 153 8.81 16.73 14.51
C GLU A 153 8.96 15.32 13.90
N PRO A 154 10.18 14.92 13.45
CA PRO A 154 10.40 13.64 12.77
C PRO A 154 10.03 12.44 13.63
N ASN A 155 10.00 12.63 14.96
CA ASN A 155 9.56 11.64 15.94
C ASN A 155 8.09 11.23 15.76
N THR A 156 7.20 12.15 15.42
CA THR A 156 5.77 11.83 15.28
C THR A 156 5.50 10.91 14.09
N ARG A 157 6.21 11.11 12.97
CA ARG A 157 6.08 10.26 11.78
C ARG A 157 6.62 8.85 12.02
N LEU A 158 7.77 8.75 12.68
CA LEU A 158 8.35 7.46 13.05
C LEU A 158 7.45 6.71 14.06
N GLN A 159 6.93 7.42 15.07
CA GLN A 159 5.97 6.86 16.04
C GLN A 159 4.67 6.39 15.35
N ASN A 160 4.13 7.17 14.40
CA ASN A 160 2.95 6.77 13.65
C ASN A 160 3.18 5.54 12.77
N LEU A 161 4.36 5.41 12.16
CA LEU A 161 4.73 4.22 11.40
C LEU A 161 4.91 2.99 12.32
N GLN A 162 5.52 3.17 13.49
CA GLN A 162 5.62 2.11 14.49
C GLN A 162 4.24 1.67 15.00
N ASN A 163 3.34 2.62 15.24
CA ASN A 163 1.95 2.34 15.61
C ASN A 163 1.19 1.61 14.50
N LEU A 164 1.42 1.97 13.23
CA LEU A 164 0.84 1.26 12.08
C LEU A 164 1.35 -0.18 12.03
N VAL A 165 2.67 -0.38 12.12
CA VAL A 165 3.28 -1.73 12.12
C VAL A 165 2.73 -2.58 13.27
N ALA A 166 2.59 -2.02 14.46
CA ALA A 166 1.99 -2.72 15.60
C ALA A 166 0.49 -3.05 15.37
N LEU A 167 -0.25 -2.18 14.68
CA LEU A 167 -1.63 -2.44 14.31
C LEU A 167 -1.75 -3.52 13.23
N GLU A 168 -0.85 -3.54 12.25
CA GLU A 168 -0.77 -4.58 11.21
C GLU A 168 -0.37 -5.93 11.80
N GLU A 169 0.60 -5.97 12.72
CA GLU A 169 0.97 -7.21 13.42
C GLU A 169 -0.22 -7.75 14.24
N ARG A 170 -0.93 -6.87 14.94
CA ARG A 170 -2.14 -7.25 15.67
C ARG A 170 -3.26 -7.68 14.73
N LEU A 171 -3.43 -7.02 13.58
CA LEU A 171 -4.41 -7.40 12.57
C LEU A 171 -4.08 -8.78 12.00
N ASN A 172 -2.83 -9.03 11.65
CA ASN A 172 -2.33 -10.32 11.19
C ASN A 172 -2.55 -11.42 12.25
N ALA A 173 -2.33 -11.13 13.53
CA ALA A 173 -2.64 -12.08 14.61
C ALA A 173 -4.15 -12.39 14.70
N ILE A 174 -5.02 -11.41 14.43
CA ILE A 174 -6.47 -11.61 14.39
C ILE A 174 -6.88 -12.39 13.14
N GLU A 175 -6.33 -12.06 11.97
CA GLU A 175 -6.62 -12.72 10.69
C GLU A 175 -6.15 -14.17 10.69
N THR A 176 -4.96 -14.44 11.21
CA THR A 176 -4.46 -15.82 11.38
C THR A 176 -5.30 -16.62 12.38
N SER A 177 -5.77 -16.00 13.47
CA SER A 177 -6.66 -16.65 14.43
C SER A 177 -8.08 -16.88 13.87
N LEU A 178 -8.55 -16.02 12.97
CA LEU A 178 -9.87 -16.12 12.36
C LEU A 178 -9.89 -17.05 11.13
N GLY A 179 -8.74 -17.20 10.48
CA GLY A 179 -8.59 -17.90 9.21
C GLY A 179 -8.96 -17.02 8.01
N ASN A 180 -8.37 -17.33 6.85
CA ASN A 180 -8.58 -16.61 5.59
C ASN A 180 -9.73 -17.19 4.74
N ASP A 181 -10.49 -18.15 5.28
CA ASP A 181 -11.65 -18.68 4.56
C ASP A 181 -12.77 -17.65 4.60
N ASP A 182 -13.23 -17.21 3.43
CA ASP A 182 -14.41 -16.37 3.28
C ASP A 182 -15.59 -17.08 3.95
N PRO A 183 -16.03 -16.62 5.15
CA PRO A 183 -17.07 -17.33 5.84
C PRO A 183 -18.37 -16.93 5.17
N THR A 184 -18.96 -17.84 4.39
CA THR A 184 -20.28 -17.66 3.76
C THR A 184 -21.39 -17.33 4.76
N LYS A 185 -21.13 -17.49 6.06
CA LYS A 185 -21.99 -17.11 7.18
C LYS A 185 -21.20 -16.30 8.23
N PRO A 186 -21.81 -15.28 8.85
CA PRO A 186 -21.15 -14.56 9.96
C PRO A 186 -20.73 -15.52 11.07
N LEU A 187 -19.48 -15.42 11.55
CA LEU A 187 -18.94 -16.27 12.64
C LEU A 187 -19.83 -16.25 13.89
N ASN A 188 -20.46 -15.12 14.19
CA ASN A 188 -21.37 -15.01 15.34
C ASN A 188 -22.61 -15.92 15.17
N LEU A 189 -23.12 -16.08 13.94
CA LEU A 189 -24.22 -17.00 13.68
C LEU A 189 -23.78 -18.45 13.87
N THR A 190 -22.60 -18.84 13.38
CA THR A 190 -22.09 -20.20 13.54
C THR A 190 -21.75 -20.52 15.00
N ILE A 191 -21.18 -19.58 15.75
CA ILE A 191 -20.95 -19.72 17.20
C ILE A 191 -22.27 -19.86 17.96
N ASN A 192 -23.30 -19.07 17.64
CA ASN A 192 -24.61 -19.20 18.28
C ASN A 192 -25.30 -20.52 17.89
N GLU A 193 -25.17 -20.96 16.65
CA GLU A 193 -25.66 -22.28 16.22
C GLU A 193 -24.93 -23.41 16.94
N LEU A 194 -23.60 -23.34 17.07
CA LEU A 194 -22.81 -24.30 17.83
C LEU A 194 -23.16 -24.28 19.31
N SER A 195 -23.30 -23.10 19.91
CA SER A 195 -23.75 -22.92 21.29
C SER A 195 -25.13 -23.52 21.50
N ARG A 196 -26.07 -23.30 20.57
CA ARG A 196 -27.40 -23.95 20.60
C ARG A 196 -27.29 -25.47 20.47
N LYS A 197 -26.46 -25.97 19.55
CA LYS A 197 -26.22 -27.41 19.38
C LYS A 197 -25.59 -28.03 20.62
N ILE A 198 -24.63 -27.34 21.25
CA ILE A 198 -23.99 -27.75 22.50
C ILE A 198 -25.02 -27.74 23.63
N ALA A 199 -25.85 -26.71 23.76
CA ALA A 199 -26.91 -26.65 24.76
C ALA A 199 -27.96 -27.77 24.60
N ILE A 200 -28.23 -28.18 23.35
CA ILE A 200 -29.07 -29.35 23.03
C ILE A 200 -28.38 -30.66 23.43
N ILE A 201 -27.06 -30.78 23.20
CA ILE A 201 -26.26 -31.95 23.58
C ILE A 201 -26.06 -32.03 25.10
N GLU A 202 -25.91 -30.90 25.77
CA GLU A 202 -25.69 -30.76 27.21
C GLU A 202 -26.97 -31.00 28.01
N ASN A 203 -28.14 -30.79 27.39
CA ASN A 203 -29.46 -31.11 27.96
C ASN A 203 -30.18 -32.19 27.15
N PRO A 204 -29.65 -33.43 27.06
CA PRO A 204 -30.29 -34.50 26.30
C PRO A 204 -31.60 -34.97 26.94
N GLU A 205 -31.80 -34.68 28.23
CA GLU A 205 -32.98 -35.07 29.01
C GLU A 205 -34.11 -34.03 29.03
N TYR A 206 -33.92 -32.82 28.48
CA TYR A 206 -35.02 -31.88 28.25
C TYR A 206 -35.71 -32.18 26.91
N ASN A 207 -36.37 -33.33 26.90
CA ASN A 207 -37.61 -33.64 26.20
C ASN A 207 -37.87 -32.88 24.88
N PHE A 208 -37.17 -33.23 23.80
CA PHE A 208 -37.67 -32.94 22.45
C PHE A 208 -39.13 -33.39 22.31
N GLU A 209 -39.51 -34.51 22.92
CA GLU A 209 -40.89 -35.00 22.94
C GLU A 209 -41.87 -34.11 23.73
N VAL A 210 -41.48 -33.54 24.89
CA VAL A 210 -42.37 -32.64 25.65
C VAL A 210 -42.49 -31.31 24.94
N ILE A 211 -41.37 -30.75 24.43
CA ILE A 211 -41.40 -29.54 23.61
C ILE A 211 -42.21 -29.78 22.33
N GLN A 212 -42.06 -30.92 21.67
CA GLN A 212 -42.87 -31.29 20.50
C GLN A 212 -44.35 -31.47 20.86
N SER A 213 -44.66 -32.01 22.04
CA SER A 213 -46.04 -32.13 22.53
C SER A 213 -46.66 -30.77 22.85
N GLU A 214 -45.89 -29.83 23.41
CA GLU A 214 -46.32 -28.46 23.68
C GLU A 214 -46.46 -27.64 22.40
N ILE A 215 -45.54 -27.80 21.44
CA ILE A 215 -45.65 -27.20 20.10
C ILE A 215 -46.89 -27.71 19.40
N ASN A 216 -47.14 -29.03 19.37
CA ASN A 216 -48.35 -29.59 18.77
C ASN A 216 -49.63 -29.15 19.48
N LYS A 217 -49.56 -28.89 20.79
CA LYS A 217 -50.70 -28.34 21.55
C LYS A 217 -50.94 -26.88 21.17
N LEU A 218 -49.89 -26.08 21.08
CA LEU A 218 -49.95 -24.67 20.69
C LEU A 218 -50.41 -24.52 19.24
N ASP A 219 -49.99 -25.43 18.35
CA ASP A 219 -50.43 -25.48 16.95
C ASP A 219 -51.93 -25.78 16.85
N LYS A 220 -52.43 -26.74 17.64
CA LYS A 220 -53.88 -26.98 17.77
C LYS A 220 -54.64 -25.80 18.39
N GLU A 221 -54.00 -25.03 19.27
CA GLU A 221 -54.59 -23.81 19.83
C GLU A 221 -54.59 -22.67 18.81
N LEU A 222 -53.54 -22.55 17.99
CA LEU A 222 -53.43 -21.61 16.88
C LEU A 222 -54.47 -21.93 15.80
N GLU A 223 -54.57 -23.19 15.38
CA GLU A 223 -55.57 -23.66 14.42
C GLU A 223 -56.98 -23.37 14.93
N ARG A 224 -57.23 -23.55 16.24
CA ARG A 224 -58.50 -23.13 16.87
C ARG A 224 -58.72 -21.63 16.83
N ILE A 225 -57.69 -20.82 17.06
CA ILE A 225 -57.80 -19.35 16.99
C ILE A 225 -58.00 -18.91 15.54
N GLU A 226 -57.37 -19.55 14.57
CA GLU A 226 -57.54 -19.28 13.15
C GLU A 226 -58.94 -19.69 12.68
N MET A 227 -59.43 -20.87 13.08
CA MET A 227 -60.83 -21.26 12.85
C MET A 227 -61.78 -20.26 13.51
N LYS A 228 -61.53 -19.84 14.75
CA LYS A 228 -62.35 -18.83 15.44
C LYS A 228 -62.30 -17.48 14.73
N LYS A 229 -61.13 -17.05 14.23
CA LYS A 229 -60.95 -15.82 13.46
C LYS A 229 -61.67 -15.91 12.12
N LYS A 230 -61.59 -17.04 11.41
CA LYS A 230 -62.29 -17.29 10.15
C LYS A 230 -63.80 -17.31 10.33
N VAL A 231 -64.28 -17.86 11.45
CA VAL A 231 -65.70 -17.81 11.84
C VAL A 231 -66.13 -16.39 12.21
N LEU A 232 -65.30 -15.63 12.94
CA LEU A 232 -65.58 -14.23 13.30
C LEU A 232 -65.52 -13.28 12.08
N SER A 233 -64.63 -13.56 11.12
CA SER A 233 -64.54 -12.84 9.83
C SER A 233 -65.66 -13.20 8.86
N PHE A 234 -66.43 -14.26 9.13
CA PHE A 234 -67.62 -14.62 8.34
C PHE A 234 -68.90 -13.96 8.89
N ASP A 235 -68.91 -13.54 10.17
CA ASP A 235 -70.06 -12.93 10.84
C ASP A 235 -70.03 -11.38 10.82
N GLY A 236 -68.97 -10.79 10.27
CA GLY A 236 -68.79 -9.34 10.11
C GLY A 236 -69.09 -8.88 8.68
N ASP A 237 -70.36 -8.59 8.42
CA ASP A 237 -70.89 -8.03 7.18
C ASP A 237 -70.57 -6.51 7.09
N ASP A 238 -69.28 -6.16 6.99
CA ASP A 238 -68.84 -4.78 6.72
C ASP A 238 -67.78 -4.76 5.60
N GLU A 239 -68.07 -3.89 4.65
CA GLU A 239 -67.54 -3.71 3.30
C GLU A 239 -66.06 -3.23 3.28
N ILE A 240 -65.14 -3.96 3.92
CA ILE A 240 -63.70 -3.68 3.83
C ILE A 240 -63.14 -4.49 2.67
N ASN A 241 -63.16 -3.84 1.51
CA ASN A 241 -62.58 -4.24 0.24
C ASN A 241 -61.27 -5.07 0.40
N PRO A 242 -61.29 -6.40 0.22
CA PRO A 242 -60.14 -7.29 0.50
C PRO A 242 -58.95 -7.07 -0.45
N SER A 243 -59.16 -6.36 -1.56
CA SER A 243 -58.13 -6.02 -2.54
C SER A 243 -57.09 -5.01 -2.01
N SER A 244 -57.47 -4.10 -1.11
CA SER A 244 -56.56 -3.11 -0.53
C SER A 244 -55.64 -3.73 0.53
N ALA A 245 -56.18 -4.62 1.38
CA ALA A 245 -55.43 -5.33 2.40
C ALA A 245 -54.40 -6.31 1.79
N VAL A 246 -54.74 -6.98 0.69
CA VAL A 246 -53.80 -7.86 -0.03
C VAL A 246 -52.70 -7.05 -0.71
N SER A 247 -53.03 -5.89 -1.32
CA SER A 247 -52.00 -5.03 -1.96
C SER A 247 -51.01 -4.42 -0.96
N THR A 248 -51.46 -4.14 0.27
CA THR A 248 -50.61 -3.62 1.34
C THR A 248 -49.79 -4.72 1.99
N ALA A 249 -50.33 -5.94 2.10
CA ALA A 249 -49.58 -7.11 2.54
C ALA A 249 -48.48 -7.50 1.54
N ILE A 250 -48.74 -7.49 0.23
CA ILE A 250 -47.73 -7.75 -0.81
C ILE A 250 -46.64 -6.69 -0.79
N LYS A 251 -47.00 -5.40 -0.71
CA LYS A 251 -46.02 -4.31 -0.58
C LYS A 251 -45.20 -4.40 0.71
N LEU A 252 -45.81 -4.87 1.80
CA LEU A 252 -45.14 -5.07 3.07
C LEU A 252 -44.17 -6.26 2.99
N ASP A 253 -44.57 -7.35 2.34
CA ASP A 253 -43.74 -8.53 2.10
C ASP A 253 -42.55 -8.19 1.20
N ASP A 254 -42.77 -7.43 0.12
CA ASP A 254 -41.70 -6.85 -0.71
C ASP A 254 -40.74 -6.00 0.13
N LEU A 255 -41.27 -5.18 1.06
CA LEU A 255 -40.44 -4.34 1.92
C LEU A 255 -39.63 -5.18 2.91
N TYR A 256 -40.21 -6.25 3.46
CA TYR A 256 -39.51 -7.22 4.30
C TYR A 256 -38.46 -8.02 3.53
N GLU A 257 -38.68 -8.29 2.25
CA GLU A 257 -37.68 -8.91 1.36
C GLU A 257 -36.49 -7.97 1.11
N LYS A 258 -36.72 -6.66 0.96
CA LYS A 258 -35.64 -5.68 0.75
C LYS A 258 -34.96 -5.23 2.04
N LEU A 259 -35.59 -5.37 3.21
CA LEU A 259 -35.05 -4.92 4.49
C LEU A 259 -33.66 -5.52 4.85
N PRO A 260 -33.41 -6.83 4.67
CA PRO A 260 -32.09 -7.41 4.91
C PRO A 260 -30.99 -6.77 4.06
N THR A 261 -31.28 -6.47 2.79
CA THR A 261 -30.31 -5.83 1.89
C THR A 261 -30.01 -4.40 2.32
N ILE A 262 -31.05 -3.64 2.70
CA ILE A 262 -30.90 -2.28 3.25
C ILE A 262 -30.10 -2.30 4.56
N ASN A 263 -30.35 -3.26 5.46
CA ASN A 263 -29.59 -3.40 6.69
C ASN A 263 -28.12 -3.72 6.43
N LYS A 264 -27.81 -4.58 5.45
CA LYS A 264 -26.43 -4.85 5.00
C LYS A 264 -25.76 -3.58 4.47
N TYR A 265 -26.44 -2.81 3.62
CA TYR A 265 -25.88 -1.55 3.10
C TYR A 265 -25.72 -0.47 4.17
N ASN A 266 -26.67 -0.37 5.11
CA ASN A 266 -26.60 0.58 6.21
C ASN A 266 -25.42 0.28 7.15
N ALA A 267 -25.12 -1.00 7.39
CA ALA A 267 -23.94 -1.39 8.16
C ALA A 267 -22.62 -1.00 7.48
N VAL A 268 -22.57 -1.01 6.14
CA VAL A 268 -21.37 -0.72 5.35
C VAL A 268 -21.23 0.78 4.99
N ALA A 269 -22.34 1.53 4.93
CA ALA A 269 -22.37 2.96 4.63
C ALA A 269 -21.43 3.83 5.49
N PRO A 270 -21.36 3.70 6.83
CA PRO A 270 -20.42 4.50 7.63
C PRO A 270 -18.96 4.20 7.30
N MET A 271 -18.62 2.94 7.00
CA MET A 271 -17.27 2.57 6.56
C MET A 271 -16.93 3.19 5.21
N LEU A 272 -17.84 3.15 4.23
CA LEU A 272 -17.66 3.81 2.94
C LEU A 272 -17.52 5.31 3.08
N LEU A 273 -18.29 5.95 3.97
CA LEU A 273 -18.17 7.38 4.25
C LEU A 273 -16.81 7.72 4.86
N SER A 274 -16.29 6.90 5.78
CA SER A 274 -14.95 7.09 6.35
C SER A 274 -13.84 6.94 5.30
N ARG A 275 -13.97 5.95 4.40
CA ARG A 275 -13.06 5.75 3.27
C ARG A 275 -13.14 6.91 2.29
N LEU A 276 -14.34 7.38 1.96
CA LEU A 276 -14.56 8.54 1.09
C LEU A 276 -13.98 9.81 1.71
N LYS A 277 -14.10 10.01 3.02
CA LYS A 277 -13.49 11.15 3.72
C LYS A 277 -11.96 11.10 3.65
N THR A 278 -11.37 9.91 3.82
CA THR A 278 -9.92 9.70 3.70
C THR A 278 -9.46 9.92 2.25
N LEU A 279 -10.20 9.36 1.29
CA LEU A 279 -9.93 9.51 -0.14
C LEU A 279 -10.15 10.95 -0.62
N SER A 280 -11.11 11.68 -0.05
CA SER A 280 -11.34 13.10 -0.34
C SER A 280 -10.14 13.95 0.03
N LYS A 281 -9.44 13.63 1.12
CA LYS A 281 -8.16 14.27 1.45
C LYS A 281 -7.11 14.00 0.38
N VAL A 282 -6.99 12.74 -0.06
CA VAL A 282 -6.07 12.36 -1.14
C VAL A 282 -6.43 13.05 -2.46
N HIS A 283 -7.71 13.16 -2.80
CA HIS A 283 -8.16 13.89 -3.98
C HIS A 283 -7.87 15.39 -3.89
N GLN A 284 -8.01 15.99 -2.71
CA GLN A 284 -7.63 17.38 -2.50
C GLN A 284 -6.13 17.58 -2.72
N ASP A 285 -5.30 16.69 -2.16
CA ASP A 285 -3.84 16.73 -2.36
C ASP A 285 -3.50 16.53 -3.85
N MET A 286 -4.18 15.63 -4.55
CA MET A 286 -4.03 15.44 -6.00
C MET A 286 -4.43 16.69 -6.79
N ALA A 287 -5.52 17.35 -6.44
CA ALA A 287 -5.92 18.62 -7.07
C ALA A 287 -4.85 19.69 -6.87
N THR A 288 -4.32 19.84 -5.66
CA THR A 288 -3.20 20.78 -5.41
C THR A 288 -1.93 20.42 -6.17
N THR A 289 -1.69 19.13 -6.40
CA THR A 289 -0.54 18.66 -7.19
C THR A 289 -0.71 18.99 -8.67
N ILE A 290 -1.94 18.88 -9.20
CA ILE A 290 -2.26 19.29 -10.58
C ILE A 290 -2.07 20.80 -10.73
N ASP A 291 -2.54 21.60 -9.77
CA ASP A 291 -2.34 23.05 -9.76
C ASP A 291 -0.84 23.42 -9.69
N LEU A 292 -0.07 22.72 -8.84
CA LEU A 292 1.38 22.89 -8.77
C LEU A 292 2.05 22.53 -10.11
N SER A 293 1.65 21.43 -10.74
CA SER A 293 2.15 21.05 -12.07
C SER A 293 1.84 22.11 -13.12
N GLY A 294 0.63 22.66 -13.11
CA GLY A 294 0.25 23.77 -14.00
C GLY A 294 1.09 25.02 -13.73
N SER A 295 1.40 25.31 -12.47
CA SER A 295 2.29 26.43 -12.12
C SER A 295 3.74 26.21 -12.57
N ILE A 296 4.24 24.97 -12.49
CA ILE A 296 5.57 24.60 -12.99
C ILE A 296 5.60 24.74 -14.51
N ASP A 297 4.57 24.28 -15.22
CA ASP A 297 4.48 24.45 -16.67
C ASP A 297 4.48 25.93 -17.07
N GLN A 298 3.81 26.79 -16.31
CA GLN A 298 3.85 28.23 -16.53
C GLN A 298 5.27 28.79 -16.30
N ILE A 299 5.93 28.42 -15.20
CA ILE A 299 7.31 28.85 -14.90
C ILE A 299 8.27 28.36 -15.98
N LEU A 300 8.09 27.14 -16.49
CA LEU A 300 8.90 26.60 -17.58
C LEU A 300 8.68 27.39 -18.88
N GLN A 301 7.44 27.77 -19.20
CA GLN A 301 7.15 28.64 -20.33
C GLN A 301 7.82 30.01 -20.18
N ASP A 302 7.77 30.60 -18.99
CA ASP A 302 8.42 31.88 -18.68
C ASP A 302 9.95 31.77 -18.80
N LEU A 303 10.56 30.68 -18.29
CA LEU A 303 12.00 30.42 -18.41
C LEU A 303 12.41 30.27 -19.88
N VAL A 304 11.62 29.55 -20.69
CA VAL A 304 11.87 29.44 -22.13
C VAL A 304 11.81 30.82 -22.81
N LEU A 305 10.88 31.68 -22.42
CA LEU A 305 10.79 33.05 -22.91
C LEU A 305 12.00 33.89 -22.49
N ASP A 306 12.42 33.79 -21.23
CA ASP A 306 13.60 34.48 -20.71
C ASP A 306 14.87 34.00 -21.41
N MET A 307 15.02 32.70 -21.64
CA MET A 307 16.16 32.15 -22.39
C MET A 307 16.21 32.72 -23.81
N LYS A 308 15.07 32.88 -24.46
CA LYS A 308 14.99 33.55 -25.77
C LYS A 308 15.37 35.03 -25.70
N ASN A 309 14.94 35.74 -24.64
CA ASN A 309 15.31 37.13 -24.41
C ASN A 309 16.82 37.27 -24.14
N TRP A 310 17.42 36.34 -23.41
CA TRP A 310 18.86 36.27 -23.15
C TRP A 310 19.63 36.02 -24.45
N ASP A 311 19.17 35.09 -25.29
CA ASP A 311 19.80 34.82 -26.59
C ASP A 311 19.78 36.04 -27.51
N GLN A 312 18.65 36.77 -27.56
CA GLN A 312 18.56 38.03 -28.29
C GLN A 312 19.47 39.12 -27.71
N SER A 313 19.57 39.20 -26.38
CA SER A 313 20.41 40.20 -25.71
C SER A 313 21.90 39.91 -25.93
N ILE A 314 22.30 38.64 -25.90
CA ILE A 314 23.65 38.19 -26.22
C ILE A 314 23.97 38.47 -27.68
N THR A 315 23.04 38.19 -28.60
CA THR A 315 23.21 38.47 -30.03
C THR A 315 23.39 39.97 -30.27
N LYS A 316 22.56 40.82 -29.67
CA LYS A 316 22.72 42.28 -29.73
C LYS A 316 24.04 42.74 -29.13
N LEU A 317 24.47 42.16 -28.02
CA LEU A 317 25.76 42.47 -27.40
C LEU A 317 26.90 42.10 -28.36
N ASN A 318 26.83 40.93 -28.99
CA ASN A 318 27.83 40.47 -29.95
C ASN A 318 27.89 41.37 -31.20
N GLU A 319 26.73 41.77 -31.73
CA GLU A 319 26.63 42.74 -32.82
C GLU A 319 27.23 44.10 -32.41
N SER A 320 26.92 44.57 -31.20
CA SER A 320 27.48 45.82 -30.67
C SER A 320 29.00 45.72 -30.49
N LEU A 321 29.53 44.59 -30.02
CA LEU A 321 30.96 44.35 -29.84
C LEU A 321 31.67 44.34 -31.18
N THR A 322 31.10 43.65 -32.18
CA THR A 322 31.62 43.63 -33.55
C THR A 322 31.64 45.04 -34.18
N SER A 323 30.59 45.84 -33.91
CA SER A 323 30.54 47.24 -34.32
C SER A 323 31.62 48.08 -33.63
N TYR A 324 31.82 47.90 -32.32
CA TYR A 324 32.89 48.57 -31.58
C TYR A 324 34.28 48.18 -32.08
N GLU A 325 34.51 46.90 -32.36
CA GLU A 325 35.76 46.39 -32.94
C GLU A 325 36.04 47.05 -34.30
N LYS A 326 35.04 47.09 -35.18
CA LYS A 326 35.16 47.76 -36.48
C LYS A 326 35.44 49.27 -36.35
N ASN A 327 34.74 49.95 -35.45
CA ASN A 327 34.96 51.38 -35.20
C ASN A 327 36.35 51.62 -34.60
N PHE A 328 36.81 50.74 -33.71
CA PHE A 328 38.15 50.80 -33.13
C PHE A 328 39.21 50.57 -34.20
N GLU A 329 39.03 49.62 -35.10
CA GLU A 329 39.97 49.35 -36.19
C GLU A 329 40.04 50.54 -37.17
N GLN A 330 38.90 51.14 -37.54
CA GLN A 330 38.85 52.36 -38.34
C GLN A 330 39.50 53.56 -37.64
N ASN A 331 39.27 53.74 -36.34
CA ASN A 331 39.91 54.80 -35.58
C ASN A 331 41.43 54.54 -35.46
N SER A 332 41.84 53.29 -35.21
CA SER A 332 43.25 52.91 -35.15
C SER A 332 43.97 53.13 -36.49
N THR A 333 43.33 52.86 -37.63
CA THR A 333 43.93 53.13 -38.94
C THR A 333 44.05 54.62 -39.19
N SER A 334 43.01 55.41 -38.89
CA SER A 334 43.06 56.88 -39.01
C SER A 334 44.11 57.51 -38.08
N LEU A 335 44.24 57.03 -36.85
CA LEU A 335 45.30 57.45 -35.92
C LEU A 335 46.68 57.08 -36.45
N ARG A 336 46.86 55.87 -36.99
CA ARG A 336 48.14 55.44 -37.57
C ARG A 336 48.53 56.29 -38.77
N GLU A 337 47.59 56.61 -39.65
CA GLU A 337 47.78 57.53 -40.77
C GLU A 337 48.19 58.92 -40.27
N ARG A 338 47.46 59.45 -39.30
CA ARG A 338 47.75 60.77 -38.72
C ARG A 338 49.10 60.82 -38.01
N VAL A 339 49.51 59.75 -37.34
CA VAL A 339 50.85 59.61 -36.74
C VAL A 339 51.91 59.53 -37.82
N SER A 340 51.67 58.79 -38.91
CA SER A 340 52.57 58.73 -40.06
C SER A 340 52.77 60.12 -40.69
N ASP A 341 51.69 60.87 -40.89
CA ASP A 341 51.76 62.25 -41.39
C ASP A 341 52.55 63.17 -40.45
N LEU A 342 52.37 63.00 -39.13
CA LEU A 342 53.14 63.71 -38.13
C LEU A 342 54.63 63.35 -38.16
N ILE A 343 54.97 62.07 -38.33
CA ILE A 343 56.36 61.61 -38.48
C ILE A 343 56.99 62.23 -39.72
N LEU A 344 56.32 62.17 -40.88
CA LEU A 344 56.79 62.79 -42.11
C LEU A 344 57.01 64.30 -41.95
N LYS A 345 56.10 64.98 -41.24
CA LYS A 345 56.22 66.41 -40.97
C LYS A 345 57.39 66.72 -40.02
N VAL A 346 57.59 65.91 -38.98
CA VAL A 346 58.73 66.03 -38.07
C VAL A 346 60.05 65.76 -38.80
N GLU A 347 60.08 64.77 -39.69
CA GLU A 347 61.26 64.45 -40.49
C GLU A 347 61.60 65.61 -41.45
N SER A 348 60.60 66.20 -42.11
CA SER A 348 60.78 67.40 -42.94
C SER A 348 61.27 68.63 -42.16
N LEU A 349 60.95 68.71 -40.86
CA LEU A 349 61.41 69.78 -39.95
C LEU A 349 62.79 69.48 -39.34
N SER A 350 63.27 68.24 -39.41
CA SER A 350 64.57 67.81 -38.88
C SER A 350 65.67 67.78 -39.94
N THR A 351 65.32 67.97 -41.23
CA THR A 351 66.28 67.98 -42.36
C THR A 351 66.63 69.38 -42.87
N ASP A 352 66.06 70.43 -42.27
CA ASP A 352 66.59 71.81 -42.26
C ASP A 352 67.37 72.03 -40.95
#